data_AF-A0AA85A2S6-F1
#
_entry.id   AF-A0AA85A2S6-F1
#
_cell.length_a   1.000
_cell.length_b   1.000
_cell.length_c   1.000
_cell.angle_alpha   90.00
_cell.angle_beta   90.00
_cell.angle_gamma   90.00
#
_symmetry.space_group_name_H-M   'P 1'
#
loop_
_entity.id
_entity.type
_entity.pdbx_description
1 polymer ?
#
loop_
_entity_poly.entity_id
_entity_poly.type
_entity_poly.pdbx_seq_one_letter_code
_entity_poly.pdbx_strand_id
1 'polypeptide(L)'
;MFTTLYTSLVRTKLENCVKAASPCLKGDSDILEKVQRAATRAIPELRGLSYKERLEKLNLFTLSYRRLRGDLILMYRILRHDFGPNLFSLFLPTRSGHLRGHSRRVEKPRTNKIPVAYRFSHRVINT
;
A
#
# COMPACT_ATOMS: atom_id res chain seq x y z
N MET A 1 -24.66 -4.79 8.56
CA MET A 1 -24.43 -3.42 9.07
C MET A 1 -22.95 -3.10 9.30
N PHE A 2 -22.16 -4.01 9.90
CA PHE A 2 -20.72 -3.79 10.14
C PHE A 2 -19.92 -3.49 8.87
N THR A 3 -20.13 -4.23 7.79
CA THR A 3 -19.42 -4.05 6.52
C THR A 3 -19.55 -2.62 6.02
N THR A 4 -20.76 -2.07 6.01
CA THR A 4 -21.05 -0.68 5.58
C THR A 4 -20.37 0.37 6.45
N LEU A 5 -20.36 0.20 7.78
CA LEU A 5 -19.70 1.15 8.69
C LEU A 5 -18.18 1.06 8.61
N TYR A 6 -17.64 -0.15 8.53
CA TYR A 6 -16.21 -0.37 8.39
C TYR A 6 -15.69 0.17 7.05
N THR A 7 -16.41 -0.05 5.94
CA THR A 7 -15.99 0.45 4.62
C THR A 7 -16.11 1.97 4.50
N SER A 8 -17.14 2.58 5.07
CA SER A 8 -17.33 4.03 4.98
C SER A 8 -16.38 4.81 5.89
N LEU A 9 -16.24 4.42 7.16
CA LEU A 9 -15.52 5.20 8.16
C LEU A 9 -14.06 4.78 8.32
N VAL A 10 -13.82 3.48 8.48
CA VAL A 10 -12.49 2.95 8.86
C VAL A 10 -11.62 2.76 7.63
N ARG A 11 -12.16 2.10 6.60
CA ARG A 11 -11.43 1.81 5.35
C ARG A 11 -11.03 3.10 4.63
N THR A 12 -11.92 4.07 4.50
CA THR A 12 -11.61 5.37 3.87
C THR A 12 -10.43 6.06 4.55
N LYS A 13 -10.44 6.12 5.89
CA LYS A 13 -9.34 6.71 6.66
C LYS A 13 -8.05 5.90 6.49
N LEU A 14 -8.11 4.58 6.59
CA LEU A 14 -6.93 3.72 6.39
C LEU A 14 -6.34 3.90 4.99
N GLU A 15 -7.14 3.82 3.93
CA GLU A 15 -6.66 3.96 2.55
C GLU A 15 -6.11 5.36 2.24
N ASN A 16 -6.68 6.41 2.82
CA ASN A 16 -6.12 7.75 2.67
C ASN A 16 -4.80 7.91 3.44
N CYS A 17 -4.76 7.45 4.69
CA CYS A 17 -3.57 7.52 5.54
C CYS A 17 -2.41 6.72 4.97
N VAL A 18 -2.64 5.65 4.21
CA VAL A 18 -1.60 4.80 3.62
C VAL A 18 -0.60 5.56 2.72
N LYS A 19 -1.03 6.64 2.08
CA LYS A 19 -0.14 7.49 1.27
C LYS A 19 0.87 8.25 2.12
N ALA A 20 0.47 8.66 3.32
CA ALA A 20 1.31 9.38 4.28
C ALA A 20 2.03 8.43 5.25
N ALA A 21 1.39 7.32 5.61
CA ALA A 21 1.89 6.29 6.50
C ALA A 21 2.85 5.39 5.72
N SER A 22 4.14 5.63 5.90
CA SER A 22 5.16 4.63 5.63
C SER A 22 5.74 4.15 6.94
N PRO A 23 5.12 3.14 7.57
CA PRO A 23 5.68 2.51 8.74
C PRO A 23 6.99 1.87 8.31
N CYS A 24 8.08 2.43 8.80
CA CYS A 24 9.43 2.02 8.46
C CYS A 24 9.80 0.69 9.13
N LEU A 25 9.01 0.27 10.13
CA LEU A 25 9.18 -0.99 10.83
C LEU A 25 8.02 -1.94 10.56
N LYS A 26 8.34 -3.24 10.56
CA LYS A 26 7.34 -4.32 10.49
C LYS A 26 6.35 -4.22 11.65
N GLY A 27 6.82 -3.87 12.85
CA GLY A 27 5.99 -3.69 14.04
C GLY A 27 4.87 -2.67 13.87
N ASP A 28 5.16 -1.52 13.24
CA ASP A 28 4.14 -0.50 12.98
C ASP A 28 3.09 -0.98 11.96
N SER A 29 3.52 -1.75 10.95
CA SER A 29 2.61 -2.37 10.00
C SER A 29 1.73 -3.43 10.68
N ASP A 30 2.28 -4.18 11.63
CA ASP A 30 1.54 -5.15 12.44
C ASP A 30 0.53 -4.47 13.37
N ILE A 31 0.85 -3.29 13.92
CA ILE A 31 -0.09 -2.49 14.71
C ILE A 31 -1.30 -2.09 13.86
N LEU A 32 -1.07 -1.65 12.63
CA LEU A 32 -2.17 -1.34 11.70
C LEU A 32 -3.01 -2.58 11.36
N GLU A 33 -2.36 -3.72 11.10
CA GLU A 33 -3.07 -4.98 10.82
C GLU A 33 -3.88 -5.47 12.05
N LYS A 34 -3.40 -5.23 13.27
CA LYS A 34 -4.14 -5.52 14.51
C LYS A 34 -5.46 -4.77 14.59
N VAL A 35 -5.53 -3.53 14.10
CA VAL A 35 -6.79 -2.76 14.04
C VAL A 35 -7.83 -3.50 13.18
N GLN A 36 -7.44 -3.96 11.99
CA GLN A 36 -8.33 -4.74 11.14
C GLN A 36 -8.73 -6.07 11.80
N ARG A 37 -7.78 -6.79 12.41
CA ARG A 37 -8.04 -8.05 13.12
C ARG A 37 -9.03 -7.89 14.27
N ALA A 38 -8.91 -6.80 15.03
CA ALA A 38 -9.79 -6.46 16.14
C ALA A 38 -11.19 -6.11 15.62
N ALA A 39 -11.28 -5.27 14.58
CA ALA A 39 -12.55 -4.89 13.97
C ALA A 39 -13.30 -6.12 13.44
N THR A 40 -12.64 -7.02 12.70
CA THR A 40 -13.28 -8.24 12.20
C THR A 40 -13.57 -9.26 13.30
N ARG A 41 -12.96 -9.15 14.49
CA ARG A 41 -13.23 -10.02 15.64
C ARG A 41 -14.46 -9.58 16.42
N ALA A 42 -14.78 -8.28 16.38
CA ALA A 42 -15.93 -7.70 17.04
C ALA A 42 -17.27 -8.12 16.41
N ILE A 43 -17.27 -8.72 15.22
CA ILE A 43 -18.47 -9.19 14.54
C ILE A 43 -18.92 -10.53 15.16
N PRO A 44 -20.10 -10.59 15.80
CA PRO A 44 -20.56 -11.81 16.47
C PRO A 44 -20.69 -13.01 15.52
N GLU A 45 -21.13 -12.77 14.28
CA GLU A 45 -21.35 -13.79 13.23
C GLU A 45 -20.05 -14.46 12.75
N LEU A 46 -18.90 -13.84 13.01
CA LEU A 46 -17.58 -14.32 12.59
C LEU A 46 -16.75 -14.87 13.75
N ARG A 47 -17.38 -15.08 14.91
CA ARG A 47 -16.70 -15.59 16.11
C ARG A 47 -16.18 -17.01 15.85
N GLY A 48 -14.97 -17.30 16.33
CA GLY A 48 -14.32 -18.61 16.16
C GLY A 48 -13.58 -18.81 14.83
N LEU A 49 -13.82 -17.97 13.83
CA LEU A 49 -13.12 -18.05 12.54
C LEU A 49 -11.68 -17.50 12.63
N SER A 50 -10.77 -18.12 11.89
CA SER A 50 -9.41 -17.62 11.70
C SER A 50 -9.42 -16.25 11.02
N TYR A 51 -8.32 -15.50 11.12
CA TYR A 51 -8.27 -14.16 10.49
C TYR A 51 -8.48 -14.23 8.98
N LYS A 52 -7.91 -15.24 8.31
CA LYS A 52 -8.02 -15.41 6.86
C LYS A 52 -9.48 -15.69 6.43
N GLU A 53 -10.15 -16.60 7.11
CA GLU A 53 -11.57 -16.91 6.84
C GLU A 53 -12.50 -15.71 7.07
N ARG A 54 -12.20 -14.90 8.10
CA ARG A 54 -12.94 -13.65 8.35
C ARG A 54 -12.78 -12.64 7.22
N LEU A 55 -11.58 -12.54 6.65
CA LEU A 55 -11.31 -11.68 5.50
C LEU A 55 -12.07 -12.16 4.26
N GLU A 56 -12.07 -13.46 4.00
CA GLU A 56 -12.79 -14.07 2.87
C GLU A 56 -14.30 -13.85 2.99
N LYS A 57 -14.91 -14.15 4.15
CA LYS A 57 -16.35 -13.90 4.37
C LYS A 57 -16.75 -12.43 4.22
N LEU A 58 -15.86 -11.51 4.57
CA LEU A 58 -16.11 -10.06 4.46
C LEU A 58 -15.70 -9.47 3.11
N ASN A 59 -15.13 -10.27 2.19
CA ASN A 59 -14.53 -9.80 0.94
C ASN A 59 -13.51 -8.67 1.15
N LEU A 60 -12.66 -8.82 2.17
CA LEU A 60 -11.62 -7.84 2.54
C LEU A 60 -10.22 -8.38 2.24
N PHE A 61 -9.35 -7.52 1.74
CA PHE A 61 -7.91 -7.79 1.67
C PHE A 61 -7.19 -7.38 2.96
N THR A 62 -6.00 -7.93 3.20
CA THR A 62 -5.10 -7.46 4.26
C THR A 62 -4.73 -5.99 4.07
N LEU A 63 -4.34 -5.29 5.14
CA LEU A 63 -3.88 -3.90 4.98
C LEU A 63 -2.59 -3.87 4.17
N SER A 64 -1.69 -4.82 4.35
CA SER A 64 -0.45 -4.91 3.56
C SER A 64 -0.71 -4.93 2.05
N TYR A 65 -1.67 -5.75 1.59
CA TYR A 65 -2.02 -5.84 0.18
C TYR A 65 -2.69 -4.55 -0.33
N ARG A 66 -3.60 -3.97 0.46
CA ARG A 66 -4.26 -2.71 0.10
C ARG A 66 -3.27 -1.55 -0.02
N ARG A 67 -2.23 -1.55 0.83
CA ARG A 67 -1.13 -0.59 0.79
C ARG A 67 -0.31 -0.69 -0.48
N LEU A 68 0.11 -1.91 -0.78
CA LEU A 68 0.81 -2.21 -2.02
C LEU A 68 0.01 -1.72 -3.25
N ARG A 69 -1.27 -2.06 -3.31
CA ARG A 69 -2.15 -1.63 -4.39
C ARG A 69 -2.25 -0.10 -4.49
N GLY A 70 -2.41 0.59 -3.35
CA GLY A 70 -2.46 2.05 -3.30
C GLY A 70 -1.16 2.71 -3.80
N ASP A 71 -0.01 2.17 -3.43
CA ASP A 71 1.29 2.65 -3.87
C ASP A 71 1.46 2.51 -5.38
N LEU A 72 1.10 1.35 -5.94
CA LEU A 72 1.18 1.09 -7.38
C LEU A 72 0.26 2.02 -8.18
N ILE A 73 -0.97 2.27 -7.69
CA ILE A 73 -1.90 3.22 -8.33
C ILE A 73 -1.30 4.63 -8.31
N LEU A 74 -0.74 5.06 -7.18
CA LEU A 74 -0.14 6.38 -7.05
C LEU A 74 1.07 6.53 -7.98
N MET A 75 1.95 5.52 -8.04
CA MET A 75 3.09 5.50 -8.96
C MET A 75 2.62 5.60 -10.41
N TYR A 76 1.64 4.80 -10.80
CA TYR A 76 1.11 4.81 -12.17
C TYR A 76 0.58 6.18 -12.58
N ARG A 77 -0.16 6.85 -11.69
CA ARG A 77 -0.68 8.21 -11.93
C ARG A 77 0.44 9.26 -12.02
N ILE A 78 1.48 9.15 -11.19
CA ILE A 78 2.67 10.01 -11.28
C ILE A 78 3.39 9.81 -12.62
N LEU A 79 3.57 8.57 -13.06
CA LEU A 79 4.18 8.24 -14.35
C LEU A 79 3.31 8.62 -15.56
N ARG A 80 2.03 8.91 -15.34
CA ARG A 80 1.11 9.48 -16.34
C ARG A 80 1.12 11.02 -16.39
N HIS A 81 1.88 11.67 -15.52
CA HIS A 81 1.89 13.12 -15.33
C HIS A 81 0.57 13.72 -14.79
N ASP A 82 -0.31 12.91 -14.19
CA ASP A 82 -1.62 13.35 -13.65
C ASP A 82 -1.49 14.36 -12.48
N PHE A 83 -0.31 14.50 -11.91
CA PHE A 83 -0.01 15.37 -10.74
C PHE A 83 0.99 16.49 -11.06
N GLY A 84 1.30 16.72 -12.34
CA GLY A 84 2.29 17.70 -12.79
C GLY A 84 3.74 17.17 -12.80
N PRO A 85 4.68 17.93 -13.40
CA PRO A 85 6.05 17.46 -13.66
C PRO A 85 6.89 17.27 -12.38
N ASN A 86 6.57 17.99 -11.30
CA ASN A 86 7.36 17.98 -10.07
C ASN A 86 7.37 16.61 -9.37
N LEU A 87 6.29 15.82 -9.47
CA LEU A 87 6.25 14.49 -8.87
C LEU A 87 6.96 13.45 -9.72
N PHE A 88 7.14 13.69 -11.03
CA PHE A 88 7.87 12.78 -11.90
C PHE A 88 9.34 12.66 -11.49
N SER A 89 9.93 13.74 -10.95
CA SER A 89 11.32 13.74 -10.44
C SER A 89 11.54 12.85 -9.22
N LEU A 90 10.49 12.33 -8.58
CA LEU A 90 10.59 11.33 -7.51
C LEU A 90 11.16 10.00 -8.01
N PHE A 91 11.09 9.76 -9.33
CA PHE A 91 11.48 8.52 -9.97
C PHE A 91 12.61 8.76 -10.97
N LEU A 92 13.61 7.87 -10.98
CA LEU A 92 14.68 7.90 -11.96
C LEU A 92 14.24 7.09 -13.19
N PRO A 93 14.13 7.69 -14.38
CA PRO A 93 13.85 6.92 -15.60
C PRO A 93 15.03 6.00 -15.90
N THR A 94 14.75 4.78 -16.34
CA THR A 94 15.79 3.83 -16.74
C THR A 94 16.53 4.32 -17.98
N ARG A 95 17.86 4.40 -17.94
CA ARG A 95 18.73 4.86 -19.06
C ARG A 95 19.10 3.76 -20.07
N SER A 96 18.57 2.55 -19.92
CA SER A 96 18.95 1.40 -20.77
C SER A 96 18.13 1.34 -22.06
N GLY A 97 18.75 1.70 -23.18
CA GLY A 97 18.11 1.76 -24.50
C GLY A 97 17.98 0.43 -25.27
N HIS A 98 18.48 -0.70 -24.72
CA HIS A 98 18.68 -1.93 -25.50
C HIS A 98 17.93 -3.17 -24.97
N LEU A 99 16.85 -3.02 -24.22
CA LEU A 99 16.08 -4.16 -23.67
C LEU A 99 14.59 -4.08 -24.03
N ARG A 100 13.97 -5.25 -24.23
CA ARG A 100 12.53 -5.53 -24.46
C ARG A 100 11.59 -5.04 -23.33
N GLY A 101 11.97 -4.03 -22.57
CA GLY A 101 11.23 -3.51 -21.43
C GLY A 101 10.16 -2.49 -21.83
N HIS A 102 9.17 -2.32 -20.95
CA HIS A 102 8.16 -1.28 -21.09
C HIS A 102 8.76 0.14 -21.04
N SER A 103 8.18 1.09 -21.79
CA SER A 103 8.69 2.47 -21.93
C SER A 103 8.70 3.31 -20.66
N ARG A 104 7.95 2.89 -19.63
CA ARG A 104 7.80 3.60 -18.33
C ARG A 104 8.50 2.90 -17.18
N ARG A 105 9.62 2.21 -17.45
CA ARG A 105 10.43 1.59 -16.38
C ARG A 105 11.14 2.64 -15.55
N VAL A 106 11.20 2.36 -14.26
CA VAL A 106 11.82 3.20 -13.25
C VAL A 106 13.01 2.45 -12.66
N GLU A 107 14.12 3.15 -12.50
CA GLU A 107 15.31 2.62 -11.83
C GLU A 107 15.22 2.81 -10.31
N LYS A 108 15.58 1.76 -9.58
CA LYS A 108 15.67 1.81 -8.12
C LYS A 108 17.04 2.32 -7.69
N PRO A 109 17.16 3.45 -6.98
CA PRO A 109 18.43 3.88 -6.42
C PRO A 109 18.88 2.91 -5.32
N ARG A 110 20.18 2.67 -5.20
CA ARG A 110 20.75 1.95 -4.06
C ARG A 110 20.74 2.87 -2.83
N THR A 111 20.37 2.32 -1.68
CA THR A 111 20.43 3.04 -0.40
C THR A 111 20.72 2.08 0.74
N ASN A 112 21.51 2.56 1.70
CA ASN A 112 21.88 1.82 2.90
C ASN A 112 21.08 2.32 4.13
N LYS A 113 20.28 3.38 3.94
CA LYS A 113 19.52 4.04 5.01
C LYS A 113 18.09 3.49 5.03
N ILE A 114 17.71 2.89 6.17
CA ILE A 114 16.36 2.36 6.40
C ILE A 114 15.28 3.41 6.07
N PRO A 115 15.32 4.66 6.57
CA PRO A 115 14.27 5.63 6.27
C PRO A 115 14.08 5.92 4.77
N VAL A 116 15.17 5.86 4.01
CA VAL A 116 15.14 6.08 2.55
C VAL A 116 14.53 4.88 1.84
N ALA A 117 14.83 3.65 2.29
CA ALA A 117 14.26 2.43 1.73
C ALA A 117 12.72 2.37 1.88
N TYR A 118 12.19 2.95 2.96
CA TYR A 118 10.74 3.05 3.19
C TYR A 118 10.11 4.33 2.61
N ARG A 119 10.85 5.20 1.93
CA ARG A 119 10.26 6.31 1.18
C ARG A 119 9.41 5.75 0.04
N PHE A 120 8.30 6.43 -0.28
CA PHE A 120 7.40 6.05 -1.37
C PHE A 120 8.14 5.68 -2.67
N SER A 121 9.07 6.53 -3.12
CA SER A 121 9.83 6.32 -4.35
C SER A 121 10.73 5.08 -4.36
N HIS A 122 11.18 4.61 -3.20
CA HIS A 122 12.01 3.39 -3.08
C HIS A 122 11.18 2.14 -2.81
N ARG A 123 10.14 2.25 -1.98
CA ARG A 123 9.36 1.09 -1.52
C ARG A 123 8.50 0.50 -2.65
N VAL A 124 7.96 1.35 -3.53
CA VAL A 124 7.06 0.92 -4.61
C VAL A 124 7.76 0.16 -5.74
N ILE A 125 9.08 0.28 -5.86
CA ILE A 125 9.85 -0.38 -6.93
C ILE A 125 10.21 -1.84 -6.57
N ASN A 126 10.09 -2.25 -5.29
CA ASN A 126 10.50 -3.58 -4.79
C ASN A 126 9.40 -4.63 -4.79
N THR A 127 8.26 -4.34 -5.38
CA THR A 127 7.03 -5.11 -5.18
C THR A 127 6.77 -6.07 -6.31
#